data_AF-A0A0N1I3F3-F1
#
_entry.id   AF-A0A0N1I3F3-F1
#
_cell.length_a   1.000
_cell.length_b   1.000
_cell.length_c   1.000
_cell.angle_alpha   90.00
_cell.angle_beta   90.00
_cell.angle_gamma   90.00
#
_symmetry.space_group_name_H-M   'P 1'
#
loop_
_entity.id
_entity.type
_entity.pdbx_description
1 polymer ?
#
loop_
_entity_poly.entity_id
_entity_poly.type
_entity_poly.pdbx_seq_one_letter_code
_entity_poly.pdbx_strand_id
1 'polypeptide(L)'
;MPTAPKHPGKVFVNVSDVKDHLDHYRIFDCRYKLTEKDYGEREYAAAHVKGSTRADVDEDLSEISECSTARHPLPPCAKFISWCKANGISNKQAVLCYDDECGTMGACRLWWMLNALGVEAYVVNGGVQACKAAGLEMESGEPATPPAPTSDWPFKTVFAHHYTLSEIPINAVIVDARPPLRFHSTVRPYTVDTVPGHIEGSVNLPCGMHLLRPDGYPVLREEKDIREGILSALHNSIGRNTTDLSQCVFSCGSGLTVCINIALAQHLGLGHPYLYCGSWSEYSGVFRFPLIRSIIERYGMYIQLHTPSLFDNPKANAEVNTVLVDGVPCKELDMELRSALTHLHAGEKGTVHFKSGRTLTIEIAKTA
;
A
#
# COMPACT_ATOMS: atom_id res chain seq x y z
N MET A 1 35.33 -4.76 1.40
CA MET A 1 34.55 -5.17 0.21
C MET A 1 33.15 -5.51 0.68
N PRO A 2 32.08 -5.20 -0.06
CA PRO A 2 30.74 -5.69 0.29
C PRO A 2 30.80 -7.22 0.36
N THR A 3 30.32 -7.81 1.46
CA THR A 3 30.07 -9.24 1.52
C THR A 3 29.06 -9.60 0.43
N ALA A 4 29.22 -10.77 -0.19
CA ALA A 4 28.22 -11.26 -1.15
C ALA A 4 26.84 -11.34 -0.45
N PRO A 5 25.74 -10.99 -1.14
CA PRO A 5 24.41 -11.10 -0.56
C PRO A 5 24.13 -12.56 -0.18
N LYS A 6 23.52 -12.76 0.98
CA LYS A 6 23.21 -14.06 1.57
C LYS A 6 22.29 -14.90 0.69
N HIS A 7 21.32 -14.28 0.02
CA HIS A 7 20.44 -14.89 -0.98
C HIS A 7 20.49 -14.06 -2.28
N PRO A 8 21.48 -14.31 -3.17
CA PRO A 8 21.65 -13.52 -4.38
C PRO A 8 20.39 -13.47 -5.25
N GLY A 9 19.95 -12.25 -5.60
CA GLY A 9 18.78 -12.01 -6.44
C GLY A 9 17.42 -12.19 -5.77
N LYS A 10 17.38 -12.70 -4.53
CA LYS A 10 16.13 -12.94 -3.79
C LYS A 10 15.74 -11.74 -2.94
N VAL A 11 14.44 -11.54 -2.80
CA VAL A 11 13.81 -10.63 -1.83
C VAL A 11 13.00 -11.42 -0.81
N PHE A 12 12.05 -12.21 -1.29
CA PHE A 12 11.33 -13.18 -0.46
C PHE A 12 12.16 -14.40 -0.09
N VAL A 13 11.96 -14.90 1.13
CA VAL A 13 12.49 -16.16 1.65
C VAL A 13 11.36 -16.93 2.33
N ASN A 14 11.37 -18.25 2.26
CA ASN A 14 10.43 -19.06 3.04
C ASN A 14 10.97 -19.24 4.46
N VAL A 15 10.06 -19.49 5.42
CA VAL A 15 10.47 -19.72 6.82
C VAL A 15 11.45 -20.90 6.93
N SER A 16 11.29 -21.93 6.11
CA SER A 16 12.21 -23.07 6.02
C SER A 16 13.65 -22.69 5.72
N ASP A 17 13.87 -21.57 5.01
CA ASP A 17 15.18 -21.15 4.52
C ASP A 17 15.96 -20.36 5.58
N VAL A 18 15.26 -19.89 6.63
CA VAL A 18 15.82 -18.99 7.65
C VAL A 18 15.68 -19.51 9.07
N LYS A 19 14.77 -20.46 9.34
CA LYS A 19 14.41 -20.90 10.70
C LYS A 19 15.59 -21.38 11.55
N ASP A 20 16.57 -22.05 10.93
CA ASP A 20 17.71 -22.64 11.64
C ASP A 20 18.89 -21.64 11.79
N HIS A 21 18.72 -20.42 11.27
CA HIS A 21 19.74 -19.37 11.20
C HIS A 21 19.18 -17.97 11.49
N LEU A 22 18.14 -17.87 12.34
CA LEU A 22 17.49 -16.60 12.67
C LEU A 22 18.44 -15.61 13.36
N ASP A 23 19.42 -16.12 14.11
CA ASP A 23 20.49 -15.36 14.76
C ASP A 23 21.41 -14.63 13.77
N HIS A 24 21.39 -14.99 12.49
CA HIS A 24 22.10 -14.29 11.43
C HIS A 24 21.31 -13.09 10.85
N TYR A 25 20.11 -12.80 11.35
CA TYR A 25 19.27 -11.71 10.86
C TYR A 25 18.90 -10.73 11.98
N ARG A 26 18.73 -9.46 11.60
CA ARG A 26 17.93 -8.52 12.39
C ARG A 26 16.48 -8.62 11.90
N ILE A 27 15.59 -9.07 12.77
CA ILE A 27 14.19 -9.35 12.41
C ILE A 27 13.33 -8.13 12.73
N PHE A 28 12.49 -7.70 11.79
CA PHE A 28 11.52 -6.62 12.00
C PHE A 28 10.08 -7.05 11.74
N ASP A 29 9.22 -6.70 12.69
CA ASP A 29 7.77 -6.80 12.57
C ASP A 29 7.21 -5.48 12.03
N CYS A 30 6.57 -5.55 10.87
CA CYS A 30 6.02 -4.41 10.15
C CYS A 30 4.49 -4.50 10.04
N ARG A 31 3.81 -5.19 10.97
CA ARG A 31 2.35 -5.32 10.95
C ARG A 31 1.67 -3.96 11.02
N TYR A 32 0.73 -3.75 10.12
CA TYR A 32 0.02 -2.48 9.95
C TYR A 32 -1.35 -2.74 9.35
N LYS A 33 -2.33 -1.89 9.69
CA LYS A 33 -3.66 -1.93 9.07
C LYS A 33 -4.18 -0.52 8.84
N LEU A 34 -4.51 -0.23 7.59
CA LEU A 34 -4.96 1.09 7.12
C LEU A 34 -6.15 1.70 7.88
N THR A 35 -6.98 0.88 8.52
CA THR A 35 -8.23 1.31 9.16
C THR A 35 -8.24 1.12 10.67
N GLU A 36 -7.17 0.59 11.26
CA GLU A 36 -7.09 0.33 12.69
C GLU A 36 -5.83 0.98 13.27
N LYS A 37 -6.03 2.06 14.02
CA LYS A 37 -4.96 2.70 14.79
C LYS A 37 -4.39 1.70 15.81
N ASP A 38 -3.07 1.79 16.05
CA ASP A 38 -2.35 0.99 17.04
C ASP A 38 -2.39 -0.54 16.80
N TYR A 39 -2.82 -0.97 15.60
CA TYR A 39 -2.92 -2.38 15.23
C TYR A 39 -1.57 -3.10 15.39
N GLY A 40 -0.52 -2.57 14.76
CA GLY A 40 0.82 -3.16 14.83
C GLY A 40 1.33 -3.27 16.26
N GLU A 41 1.09 -2.25 17.09
CA GLU A 41 1.46 -2.26 18.51
C GLU A 41 0.82 -3.38 19.29
N ARG A 42 -0.51 -3.44 19.18
CA ARG A 42 -1.35 -4.38 19.91
C ARG A 42 -0.99 -5.81 19.52
N GLU A 43 -0.87 -6.08 18.23
CA GLU A 43 -0.56 -7.41 17.72
C GLU A 43 0.88 -7.82 18.02
N TYR A 44 1.84 -6.88 18.01
CA TYR A 44 3.22 -7.10 18.45
C TYR A 44 3.30 -7.49 19.92
N ALA A 45 2.67 -6.69 20.79
CA ALA A 45 2.63 -6.95 22.22
C ALA A 45 1.93 -8.28 22.55
N ALA A 46 0.91 -8.67 21.77
CA ALA A 46 0.22 -9.93 21.96
C ALA A 46 1.10 -11.15 21.63
N ALA A 47 1.75 -11.15 20.47
CA ALA A 47 2.73 -12.16 20.09
C ALA A 47 3.56 -11.71 18.87
N HIS A 48 4.88 -11.87 18.92
CA HIS A 48 5.80 -11.56 17.83
C HIS A 48 6.91 -12.63 17.73
N VAL A 49 7.62 -12.69 16.59
CA VAL A 49 8.75 -13.62 16.44
C VAL A 49 9.85 -13.24 17.43
N LYS A 50 10.39 -14.21 18.15
CA LYS A 50 11.43 -13.99 19.16
C LYS A 50 12.61 -13.17 18.63
N GLY A 51 13.01 -12.14 19.38
CA GLY A 51 14.11 -11.26 19.01
C GLY A 51 13.83 -10.30 17.84
N SER A 52 12.58 -10.22 17.37
CA SER A 52 12.18 -9.19 16.42
C SER A 52 12.08 -7.82 17.09
N THR A 53 12.00 -6.78 16.26
CA THR A 53 11.77 -5.40 16.68
C THR A 53 10.64 -4.83 15.83
N ARG A 54 9.71 -4.10 16.43
CA ARG A 54 8.64 -3.45 15.66
C ARG A 54 9.20 -2.29 14.84
N ALA A 55 8.74 -2.18 13.60
CA ALA A 55 8.88 -1.00 12.76
C ALA A 55 7.49 -0.42 12.51
N ASP A 56 7.25 0.81 12.96
CA ASP A 56 5.97 1.47 12.80
C ASP A 56 5.84 2.10 11.40
N VAL A 57 4.80 1.74 10.66
CA VAL A 57 4.60 2.23 9.29
C VAL A 57 4.36 3.74 9.25
N ASP A 58 3.61 4.28 10.21
CA ASP A 58 3.21 5.69 10.25
C ASP A 58 4.34 6.57 10.83
N GLU A 59 5.08 6.08 11.81
CA GLU A 59 6.08 6.89 12.55
C GLU A 59 7.53 6.69 12.08
N ASP A 60 7.90 5.43 11.76
CA ASP A 60 9.28 5.07 11.40
C ASP A 60 9.48 5.02 9.89
N LEU A 61 8.50 4.48 9.17
CA LEU A 61 8.57 4.25 7.73
C LEU A 61 7.94 5.38 6.92
N SER A 62 7.32 6.37 7.57
CA SER A 62 6.77 7.55 6.92
C SER A 62 6.88 8.81 7.79
N GLU A 63 6.69 9.97 7.18
CA GLU A 63 6.57 11.24 7.91
C GLU A 63 5.57 12.17 7.22
N ILE A 64 4.37 12.28 7.80
CA ILE A 64 3.32 13.13 7.25
C ILE A 64 3.75 14.61 7.28
N SER A 65 3.48 15.32 6.20
CA SER A 65 3.69 16.77 6.09
C SER A 65 2.35 17.48 5.94
N GLU A 66 2.14 18.57 6.67
CA GLU A 66 0.94 19.41 6.54
C GLU A 66 0.77 20.01 5.13
N CYS A 67 1.86 20.09 4.36
CA CYS A 67 1.87 20.64 3.00
C CYS A 67 1.57 19.59 1.91
N SER A 68 1.30 18.33 2.25
CA SER A 68 1.03 17.27 1.29
C SER A 68 -0.18 16.42 1.70
N THR A 69 -0.91 15.91 0.71
CA THR A 69 -1.98 14.93 0.91
C THR A 69 -1.47 13.48 0.87
N ALA A 70 -0.17 13.26 0.69
CA ALA A 70 0.44 11.94 0.76
C ALA A 70 0.16 11.29 2.13
N ARG A 71 -0.37 10.06 2.13
CA ARG A 71 -0.72 9.39 3.40
C ARG A 71 0.47 8.71 4.09
N HIS A 72 1.43 8.15 3.33
CA HIS A 72 2.66 7.56 3.88
C HIS A 72 3.90 7.98 3.07
N PRO A 73 4.18 9.29 2.93
CA PRO A 73 5.36 9.78 2.23
C PRO A 73 6.65 9.24 2.88
N LEU A 74 7.76 9.21 2.13
CA LEU A 74 9.05 8.83 2.70
C LEU A 74 9.44 9.81 3.82
N PRO A 75 9.96 9.31 4.96
CA PRO A 75 10.53 10.17 5.97
C PRO A 75 11.82 10.82 5.45
N PRO A 76 12.29 11.92 6.06
CA PRO A 76 13.62 12.43 5.81
C PRO A 76 14.65 11.30 5.96
N CYS A 77 15.47 11.09 4.94
CA CYS A 77 16.37 9.93 4.90
C CYS A 77 17.30 9.87 6.12
N ALA A 78 17.77 11.03 6.61
CA ALA A 78 18.58 11.11 7.82
C ALA A 78 17.84 10.62 9.09
N LYS A 79 16.53 10.90 9.22
CA LYS A 79 15.72 10.42 10.34
C LYS A 79 15.57 8.90 10.29
N PHE A 80 15.27 8.35 9.12
CA PHE A 80 15.19 6.90 8.92
C PHE A 80 16.53 6.21 9.20
N ILE A 81 17.66 6.77 8.73
CA ILE A 81 18.99 6.24 9.03
C ILE A 81 19.29 6.25 10.54
N SER A 82 18.93 7.34 11.25
CA SER A 82 19.06 7.40 12.71
C SER A 82 18.22 6.33 13.40
N TRP A 83 16.99 6.11 12.94
CA TRP A 83 16.14 5.02 13.44
C TRP A 83 16.75 3.64 13.15
N CYS A 84 17.27 3.40 11.94
CA CYS A 84 17.96 2.15 11.60
C CYS A 84 19.16 1.89 12.52
N LYS A 85 19.97 2.92 12.78
CA LYS A 85 21.12 2.86 13.69
C LYS A 85 20.71 2.55 15.13
N ALA A 86 19.67 3.20 15.63
CA ALA A 86 19.13 2.94 16.97
C ALA A 86 18.66 1.49 17.11
N ASN A 87 18.13 0.91 16.04
CA ASN A 87 17.68 -0.49 15.98
C ASN A 87 18.76 -1.49 15.52
N GLY A 88 20.03 -1.06 15.47
CA GLY A 88 21.17 -1.94 15.24
C GLY A 88 21.32 -2.47 13.81
N ILE A 89 20.72 -1.81 12.81
CA ILE A 89 20.92 -2.14 11.40
C ILE A 89 22.35 -1.71 10.99
N SER A 90 23.14 -2.66 10.51
CA SER A 90 24.54 -2.47 10.08
C SER A 90 24.88 -3.45 8.95
N ASN A 91 26.14 -3.49 8.51
CA ASN A 91 26.63 -4.49 7.54
C ASN A 91 26.94 -5.87 8.14
N LYS A 92 26.66 -6.08 9.44
CA LYS A 92 27.01 -7.34 10.14
C LYS A 92 25.97 -8.45 9.94
N GLN A 93 24.70 -8.07 9.80
CA GLN A 93 23.57 -8.98 9.65
C GLN A 93 22.62 -8.43 8.59
N ALA A 94 22.05 -9.33 7.78
CA ALA A 94 20.96 -8.96 6.89
C ALA A 94 19.68 -8.67 7.69
N VAL A 95 18.81 -7.84 7.14
CA VAL A 95 17.50 -7.57 7.73
C VAL A 95 16.47 -8.58 7.22
N LEU A 96 15.59 -9.07 8.10
CA LEU A 96 14.46 -9.93 7.75
C LEU A 96 13.16 -9.26 8.20
N CYS A 97 12.32 -8.87 7.25
CA CYS A 97 11.07 -8.17 7.53
C CYS A 97 9.90 -9.15 7.42
N TYR A 98 8.89 -9.00 8.27
CA TYR A 98 7.60 -9.68 8.09
C TYR A 98 6.45 -8.75 8.50
N ASP A 99 5.28 -8.99 7.95
CA ASP A 99 4.01 -8.44 8.42
C ASP A 99 2.98 -9.58 8.47
N ASP A 100 1.68 -9.28 8.49
CA ASP A 100 0.60 -10.28 8.45
C ASP A 100 -0.19 -10.31 7.14
N GLU A 101 0.30 -9.64 6.10
CA GLU A 101 -0.29 -9.62 4.75
C GLU A 101 0.77 -9.96 3.68
N CYS A 102 1.66 -10.90 4.00
CA CYS A 102 2.69 -11.45 3.10
C CYS A 102 3.59 -10.37 2.46
N GLY A 103 3.97 -9.36 3.24
CA GLY A 103 4.80 -8.24 2.79
C GLY A 103 4.02 -7.02 2.28
N THR A 104 2.72 -7.17 2.04
CA THR A 104 1.90 -6.16 1.34
C THR A 104 1.72 -4.88 2.16
N MET A 105 1.70 -4.97 3.49
CA MET A 105 1.17 -3.89 4.33
C MET A 105 2.25 -3.10 5.08
N GLY A 106 3.45 -3.66 5.25
CA GLY A 106 4.59 -2.93 5.80
C GLY A 106 5.95 -3.55 5.50
N ALA A 107 6.07 -4.88 5.42
CA ALA A 107 7.39 -5.50 5.34
C ALA A 107 8.10 -5.27 4.00
N CYS A 108 7.38 -5.25 2.87
CA CYS A 108 7.99 -4.84 1.61
C CYS A 108 8.32 -3.33 1.59
N ARG A 109 7.61 -2.48 2.35
CA ARG A 109 7.95 -1.06 2.48
C ARG A 109 9.29 -0.88 3.19
N LEU A 110 9.48 -1.54 4.34
CA LEU A 110 10.77 -1.52 5.05
C LEU A 110 11.89 -2.09 4.16
N TRP A 111 11.65 -3.25 3.53
CA TRP A 111 12.59 -3.83 2.56
C TRP A 111 12.98 -2.83 1.47
N TRP A 112 12.01 -2.14 0.86
CA TRP A 112 12.28 -1.20 -0.22
C TRP A 112 13.16 -0.04 0.25
N MET A 113 12.86 0.53 1.42
CA MET A 113 13.64 1.64 1.99
C MET A 113 15.08 1.22 2.30
N LEU A 114 15.26 0.03 2.88
CA LEU A 114 16.57 -0.54 3.17
C LEU A 114 17.36 -0.83 1.88
N ASN A 115 16.72 -1.49 0.91
CA ASN A 115 17.32 -1.82 -0.37
C ASN A 115 17.73 -0.56 -1.16
N ALA A 116 16.91 0.49 -1.15
CA ALA A 116 17.21 1.78 -1.77
C ALA A 116 18.47 2.43 -1.20
N LEU A 117 18.80 2.16 0.07
CA LEU A 117 20.04 2.59 0.73
C LEU A 117 21.21 1.62 0.51
N GLY A 118 20.96 0.43 -0.04
CA GLY A 118 21.96 -0.63 -0.22
C GLY A 118 22.13 -1.52 1.00
N VAL A 119 21.20 -1.48 1.95
CA VAL A 119 21.13 -2.45 3.05
C VAL A 119 20.59 -3.77 2.52
N GLU A 120 21.21 -4.87 2.91
CA GLU A 120 20.73 -6.20 2.58
C GLU A 120 19.50 -6.56 3.42
N ALA A 121 18.37 -6.78 2.77
CA ALA A 121 17.09 -7.06 3.42
C ALA A 121 16.26 -8.10 2.64
N TYR A 122 15.47 -8.87 3.38
CA TYR A 122 14.57 -9.91 2.87
C TYR A 122 13.19 -9.79 3.50
N VAL A 123 12.20 -10.44 2.90
CA VAL A 123 10.81 -10.50 3.38
C VAL A 123 10.38 -11.95 3.57
N VAL A 124 9.75 -12.27 4.70
CA VAL A 124 9.21 -13.61 4.95
C VAL A 124 7.95 -13.85 4.12
N ASN A 125 7.98 -14.86 3.24
CA ASN A 125 6.78 -15.34 2.55
C ASN A 125 5.80 -15.93 3.58
N GLY A 126 4.58 -15.40 3.59
CA GLY A 126 3.52 -15.82 4.50
C GLY A 126 3.50 -15.10 5.87
N GLY A 127 4.44 -14.18 6.11
CA GLY A 127 4.39 -13.30 7.27
C GLY A 127 4.46 -14.00 8.63
N VAL A 128 3.94 -13.34 9.67
CA VAL A 128 3.93 -13.86 11.05
C VAL A 128 3.13 -15.16 11.17
N GLN A 129 2.11 -15.36 10.34
CA GLN A 129 1.29 -16.56 10.33
C GLN A 129 2.09 -17.77 9.87
N ALA A 130 2.90 -17.63 8.81
CA ALA A 130 3.83 -18.68 8.39
C ALA A 130 4.91 -18.96 9.43
N CYS A 131 5.43 -17.92 10.10
CA CYS A 131 6.39 -18.08 11.21
C CYS A 131 5.79 -18.95 12.33
N LYS A 132 4.56 -18.64 12.75
CA LYS A 132 3.83 -19.40 13.77
C LYS A 132 3.54 -20.83 13.32
N ALA A 133 3.09 -21.01 12.08
CA ALA A 133 2.79 -22.34 11.52
C ALA A 133 4.04 -23.23 11.40
N ALA A 134 5.20 -22.63 11.14
CA ALA A 134 6.49 -23.32 11.08
C ALA A 134 7.13 -23.60 12.45
N GLY A 135 6.48 -23.18 13.55
CA GLY A 135 6.96 -23.43 14.91
C GLY A 135 8.14 -22.57 15.33
N LEU A 136 8.30 -21.37 14.76
CA LEU A 136 9.27 -20.41 15.28
C LEU A 136 8.93 -20.00 16.71
N GLU A 137 9.96 -19.74 17.52
CA GLU A 137 9.78 -19.21 18.87
C GLU A 137 9.12 -17.83 18.82
N MET A 138 8.13 -17.62 19.68
CA MET A 138 7.37 -16.37 19.78
C MET A 138 7.56 -15.75 21.17
N GLU A 139 7.58 -14.42 21.23
CA GLU A 139 7.62 -13.61 22.44
C GLU A 139 6.37 -12.73 22.54
N SER A 140 6.12 -12.16 23.72
CA SER A 140 4.98 -11.26 23.98
C SER A 140 5.43 -10.13 24.90
N GLY A 141 4.75 -8.98 24.83
CA GLY A 141 5.15 -7.77 25.54
C GLY A 141 6.35 -7.08 24.90
N GLU A 142 7.14 -6.40 25.73
CA GLU A 142 8.39 -5.77 25.29
C GLU A 142 9.44 -6.83 24.93
N PRO A 143 10.31 -6.57 23.93
CA PRO A 143 11.38 -7.51 23.56
C PRO A 143 12.26 -7.82 24.77
N ALA A 144 12.53 -9.10 25.01
CA ALA A 144 13.40 -9.53 26.11
C ALA A 144 14.85 -9.02 25.93
N THR A 145 15.26 -8.79 24.68
CA THR A 145 16.56 -8.22 24.33
C THR A 145 16.35 -6.97 23.48
N PRO A 146 16.61 -5.76 24.01
CA PRO A 146 16.49 -4.55 23.22
C PRO A 146 17.52 -4.54 22.07
N PRO A 147 17.23 -3.83 20.95
CA PRO A 147 18.20 -3.65 19.88
C PRO A 147 19.51 -3.09 20.41
N ALA A 148 20.64 -3.57 19.89
CA ALA A 148 21.95 -3.01 20.18
C ALA A 148 22.23 -1.87 19.18
N PRO A 149 22.22 -0.59 19.60
CA PRO A 149 22.44 0.52 18.68
C PRO A 149 23.84 0.47 18.06
N THR A 150 23.97 1.03 16.86
CA THR A 150 25.24 1.12 16.14
C THR A 150 25.51 2.54 15.66
N SER A 151 26.78 2.96 15.67
CA SER A 151 27.21 4.19 15.03
C SER A 151 27.60 4.00 13.56
N ASP A 152 27.77 2.75 13.11
CA ASP A 152 28.21 2.39 11.77
C ASP A 152 27.08 2.55 10.72
N TRP A 153 27.43 3.07 9.54
CA TRP A 153 26.53 3.18 8.38
C TRP A 153 27.33 3.21 7.08
N PRO A 154 27.73 2.03 6.56
CA PRO A 154 28.52 1.91 5.35
C PRO A 154 27.65 1.94 4.07
N PHE A 155 26.43 2.46 4.16
CA PHE A 155 25.41 2.44 3.12
C PHE A 155 25.17 3.85 2.55
N LYS A 156 24.31 3.96 1.53
CA LYS A 156 23.94 5.26 0.95
C LYS A 156 23.19 6.12 1.98
N THR A 157 23.17 7.42 1.75
CA THR A 157 22.53 8.43 2.62
C THR A 157 21.32 9.10 1.99
N VAL A 158 20.90 8.63 0.82
CA VAL A 158 19.72 9.10 0.07
C VAL A 158 19.04 7.86 -0.52
N PHE A 159 17.70 7.81 -0.45
CA PHE A 159 16.92 6.76 -1.10
C PHE A 159 17.12 6.82 -2.62
N ALA A 160 17.57 5.73 -3.23
CA ALA A 160 17.70 5.63 -4.68
C ALA A 160 16.41 5.10 -5.33
N HIS A 161 16.31 5.22 -6.66
CA HIS A 161 15.25 4.59 -7.49
C HIS A 161 13.81 4.93 -7.05
N HIS A 162 13.57 6.19 -6.72
CA HIS A 162 12.22 6.73 -6.59
C HIS A 162 12.10 8.04 -7.36
N TYR A 163 10.86 8.44 -7.65
CA TYR A 163 10.53 9.75 -8.17
C TYR A 163 9.62 10.49 -7.20
N THR A 164 9.87 11.78 -7.03
CA THR A 164 8.85 12.74 -6.59
C THR A 164 7.89 13.03 -7.75
N LEU A 165 6.72 13.60 -7.45
CA LEU A 165 5.71 13.88 -8.46
C LEU A 165 6.24 14.68 -9.66
N SER A 166 7.11 15.67 -9.41
CA SER A 166 7.69 16.53 -10.45
C SER A 166 8.78 15.86 -11.29
N GLU A 167 9.34 14.74 -10.83
CA GLU A 167 10.41 14.02 -11.52
C GLU A 167 9.90 12.89 -12.41
N ILE A 168 8.62 12.51 -12.28
CA ILE A 168 8.01 11.46 -13.10
C ILE A 168 8.03 11.90 -14.57
N PRO A 169 8.66 11.12 -15.48
CA PRO A 169 8.61 11.43 -16.91
C PRO A 169 7.16 11.45 -17.42
N ILE A 170 6.84 12.44 -18.26
CA ILE A 170 5.48 12.66 -18.79
C ILE A 170 4.93 11.41 -19.52
N ASN A 171 5.82 10.63 -20.14
CA ASN A 171 5.50 9.42 -20.88
C ASN A 171 5.88 8.13 -20.14
N ALA A 172 6.07 8.18 -18.81
CA ALA A 172 6.39 6.99 -18.02
C ALA A 172 5.27 5.95 -18.08
N VAL A 173 5.64 4.68 -18.12
CA VAL A 173 4.69 3.58 -17.87
C VAL A 173 4.46 3.51 -16.36
N ILE A 174 3.27 3.96 -15.93
CA ILE A 174 2.89 3.96 -14.52
C ILE A 174 2.07 2.72 -14.19
N VAL A 175 2.34 2.11 -13.06
CA VAL A 175 1.61 0.95 -12.52
C VAL A 175 0.91 1.36 -11.22
N ASP A 176 -0.32 0.89 -11.01
CA ASP A 176 -1.09 1.12 -9.79
C ASP A 176 -1.45 -0.22 -9.13
N ALA A 177 -0.96 -0.43 -7.89
CA ALA A 177 -1.17 -1.66 -7.14
C ALA A 177 -2.50 -1.74 -6.35
N ARG A 178 -3.34 -0.70 -6.41
CA ARG A 178 -4.65 -0.70 -5.72
C ARG A 178 -5.59 -1.77 -6.31
N PRO A 179 -6.57 -2.28 -5.53
CA PRO A 179 -7.59 -3.17 -6.05
C PRO A 179 -8.45 -2.51 -7.15
N PRO A 180 -9.03 -3.30 -8.08
CA PRO A 180 -9.83 -2.78 -9.20
C PRO A 180 -10.98 -1.87 -8.78
N LEU A 181 -11.61 -2.14 -7.63
CA LEU A 181 -12.68 -1.30 -7.07
C LEU A 181 -12.23 0.17 -6.87
N ARG A 182 -10.99 0.39 -6.47
CA ARG A 182 -10.41 1.73 -6.30
C ARG A 182 -9.93 2.29 -7.63
N PHE A 183 -9.21 1.49 -8.40
CA PHE A 183 -8.63 1.91 -9.68
C PHE A 183 -9.70 2.34 -10.70
N HIS A 184 -10.76 1.54 -10.86
CA HIS A 184 -11.86 1.80 -11.80
C HIS A 184 -13.00 2.64 -11.21
N SER A 185 -12.80 3.23 -10.03
CA SER A 185 -13.83 4.08 -9.42
C SER A 185 -14.12 5.30 -10.31
N THR A 186 -15.40 5.65 -10.44
CA THR A 186 -15.87 6.68 -11.38
C THR A 186 -16.29 7.96 -10.67
N VAL A 187 -17.48 7.96 -10.06
CA VAL A 187 -18.09 9.17 -9.48
C VAL A 187 -17.80 9.34 -7.99
N ARG A 188 -17.39 8.27 -7.28
CA ARG A 188 -17.10 8.28 -5.85
C ARG A 188 -15.87 7.44 -5.51
N PRO A 189 -15.04 7.83 -4.52
CA PRO A 189 -13.89 7.03 -4.12
C PRO A 189 -14.29 5.82 -3.26
N TYR A 190 -13.35 4.92 -2.97
CA TYR A 190 -13.54 3.75 -2.11
C TYR A 190 -12.42 3.61 -1.09
N THR A 191 -12.69 2.91 0.02
CA THR A 191 -11.74 2.68 1.12
C THR A 191 -11.22 4.00 1.72
N VAL A 192 -9.93 4.30 1.55
CA VAL A 192 -9.21 5.47 2.07
C VAL A 192 -8.95 6.55 1.00
N ASP A 193 -9.38 6.33 -0.25
CA ASP A 193 -9.20 7.32 -1.31
C ASP A 193 -10.17 8.51 -1.12
N THR A 194 -9.72 9.71 -1.48
CA THR A 194 -10.53 10.95 -1.38
C THR A 194 -11.02 11.46 -2.74
N VAL A 195 -10.47 10.92 -3.83
CA VAL A 195 -10.83 11.21 -5.22
C VAL A 195 -10.91 9.87 -5.97
N PRO A 196 -11.96 9.63 -6.78
CA PRO A 196 -12.08 8.43 -7.58
C PRO A 196 -11.13 8.43 -8.78
N GLY A 197 -10.87 7.23 -9.30
CA GLY A 197 -10.03 6.99 -10.46
C GLY A 197 -8.58 6.67 -10.11
N HIS A 198 -7.71 6.95 -11.06
CA HIS A 198 -6.29 6.61 -11.09
C HIS A 198 -5.52 7.65 -11.91
N ILE A 199 -4.19 7.58 -11.88
CA ILE A 199 -3.33 8.41 -12.73
C ILE A 199 -3.57 8.03 -14.19
N GLU A 200 -3.88 8.99 -15.04
CA GLU A 200 -4.23 8.73 -16.44
C GLU A 200 -3.14 7.94 -17.16
N GLY A 201 -3.54 6.90 -17.92
CA GLY A 201 -2.62 6.01 -18.61
C GLY A 201 -1.94 4.93 -17.76
N SER A 202 -2.13 4.93 -16.43
CA SER A 202 -1.57 3.88 -15.57
C SER A 202 -2.21 2.51 -15.84
N VAL A 203 -1.44 1.45 -15.58
CA VAL A 203 -1.88 0.05 -15.67
C VAL A 203 -2.20 -0.46 -14.27
N ASN A 204 -3.37 -1.09 -14.08
CA ASN A 204 -3.69 -1.70 -12.80
C ASN A 204 -3.00 -3.06 -12.64
N LEU A 205 -2.20 -3.21 -11.59
CA LEU A 205 -1.57 -4.47 -11.19
C LEU A 205 -1.84 -4.73 -9.70
N PRO A 206 -3.06 -5.15 -9.32
CA PRO A 206 -3.46 -5.27 -7.92
C PRO A 206 -2.54 -6.21 -7.13
N CYS A 207 -1.94 -5.74 -6.04
CA CYS A 207 -0.97 -6.55 -5.27
C CYS A 207 -1.55 -7.90 -4.78
N GLY A 208 -2.85 -7.93 -4.48
CA GLY A 208 -3.56 -9.15 -4.05
C GLY A 208 -3.59 -10.26 -5.09
N MET A 209 -3.34 -9.97 -6.38
CA MET A 209 -3.27 -11.00 -7.41
C MET A 209 -2.07 -11.94 -7.23
N HIS A 210 -1.06 -11.52 -6.47
CA HIS A 210 0.15 -12.31 -6.20
C HIS A 210 -0.03 -13.32 -5.05
N LEU A 211 -1.19 -13.30 -4.38
CA LEU A 211 -1.41 -14.02 -3.13
C LEU A 211 -2.41 -15.18 -3.29
N LEU A 212 -2.25 -16.20 -2.45
CA LEU A 212 -3.21 -17.27 -2.16
C LEU A 212 -3.51 -17.29 -0.66
N ARG A 213 -4.66 -17.86 -0.27
CA ARG A 213 -5.05 -18.05 1.15
C ARG A 213 -5.48 -19.50 1.42
N PRO A 214 -4.58 -20.50 1.25
CA PRO A 214 -4.95 -21.91 1.39
C PRO A 214 -5.40 -22.27 2.81
N ASP A 215 -4.74 -21.69 3.82
CA ASP A 215 -4.98 -21.98 5.25
C ASP A 215 -5.49 -20.75 6.02
N GLY A 216 -6.18 -19.85 5.33
CA GLY A 216 -6.78 -18.64 5.93
C GLY A 216 -5.83 -17.45 6.11
N TYR A 217 -4.54 -17.58 5.77
CA TYR A 217 -3.57 -16.48 5.75
C TYR A 217 -2.89 -16.34 4.38
N PRO A 218 -2.41 -15.14 4.00
CA PRO A 218 -1.86 -14.90 2.68
C PRO A 218 -0.45 -15.47 2.54
N VAL A 219 -0.20 -16.17 1.43
CA VAL A 219 1.13 -16.62 0.97
C VAL A 219 1.30 -16.24 -0.50
N LEU A 220 2.54 -16.16 -0.99
CA LEU A 220 2.78 -15.96 -2.41
C LEU A 220 2.23 -17.12 -3.26
N ARG A 221 1.71 -16.79 -4.43
CA ARG A 221 1.52 -17.74 -5.54
C ARG A 221 2.88 -18.27 -6.03
N GLU A 222 2.82 -19.31 -6.84
CA GLU A 222 3.99 -19.83 -7.55
C GLU A 222 4.69 -18.73 -8.36
N GLU A 223 6.03 -18.71 -8.33
CA GLU A 223 6.84 -17.69 -8.99
C GLU A 223 6.50 -17.54 -10.48
N LYS A 224 6.20 -18.67 -11.16
CA LYS A 224 5.78 -18.70 -12.56
C LYS A 224 4.48 -17.93 -12.78
N ASP A 225 3.47 -18.16 -11.96
CA ASP A 225 2.15 -17.52 -12.09
C ASP A 225 2.25 -16.01 -11.83
N ILE A 226 3.05 -15.61 -10.84
CA ILE A 226 3.32 -14.20 -10.54
C ILE A 226 4.01 -13.55 -11.74
N ARG A 227 5.07 -14.17 -12.27
CA ARG A 227 5.82 -13.67 -13.42
C ARG A 227 4.92 -13.48 -14.64
N GLU A 228 4.13 -14.49 -14.98
CA GLU A 228 3.19 -14.44 -16.11
C GLU A 228 2.13 -13.36 -15.91
N GLY A 229 1.58 -13.23 -14.70
CA GLY A 229 0.61 -12.19 -14.35
C GLY A 229 1.16 -10.77 -14.51
N ILE A 230 2.38 -10.51 -14.02
CA ILE A 230 3.03 -9.19 -14.14
C ILE A 230 3.28 -8.85 -15.62
N LEU A 231 3.88 -9.77 -16.39
CA LEU A 231 4.21 -9.53 -17.80
C LEU A 231 2.94 -9.35 -18.64
N SER A 232 1.91 -10.16 -18.41
CA SER A 232 0.62 -10.05 -19.11
C SER A 232 -0.07 -8.71 -18.87
N ALA A 233 0.00 -8.18 -17.64
CA ALA A 233 -0.56 -6.86 -17.34
C ALA A 233 0.18 -5.74 -18.10
N LEU A 234 1.50 -5.84 -18.25
CA LEU A 234 2.34 -4.73 -18.71
C LEU A 234 2.73 -4.79 -20.20
N HIS A 235 2.64 -5.94 -20.88
CA HIS A 235 3.16 -6.16 -22.25
C HIS A 235 2.69 -5.15 -23.30
N ASN A 236 1.46 -4.62 -23.17
CA ASN A 236 0.91 -3.62 -24.09
C ASN A 236 1.56 -2.24 -23.89
N SER A 237 2.04 -1.95 -22.69
CA SER A 237 2.66 -0.67 -22.32
C SER A 237 4.18 -0.67 -22.47
N ILE A 238 4.84 -1.81 -22.24
CA ILE A 238 6.31 -1.92 -22.28
C ILE A 238 6.84 -2.60 -23.55
N GLY A 239 5.97 -3.18 -24.37
CA GLY A 239 6.31 -3.99 -25.53
C GLY A 239 6.42 -5.49 -25.20
N ARG A 240 5.93 -6.34 -26.12
CA ARG A 240 5.76 -7.79 -25.89
C ARG A 240 7.03 -8.58 -25.57
N ASN A 241 8.19 -8.09 -26.00
CA ASN A 241 9.48 -8.75 -25.80
C ASN A 241 10.28 -8.15 -24.62
N THR A 242 9.73 -7.15 -23.94
CA THR A 242 10.39 -6.48 -22.82
C THR A 242 10.07 -7.19 -21.52
N THR A 243 11.09 -7.62 -20.79
CA THR A 243 10.95 -8.21 -19.45
C THR A 243 11.58 -7.38 -18.34
N ASP A 244 12.37 -6.37 -18.69
CA ASP A 244 12.96 -5.43 -17.73
C ASP A 244 11.99 -4.27 -17.46
N LEU A 245 11.56 -4.17 -16.21
CA LEU A 245 10.59 -3.19 -15.70
C LEU A 245 11.28 -2.01 -15.01
N SER A 246 12.62 -1.94 -15.02
CA SER A 246 13.37 -0.94 -14.24
C SER A 246 13.08 0.51 -14.63
N GLN A 247 12.53 0.74 -15.83
CA GLN A 247 12.12 2.08 -16.29
C GLN A 247 10.63 2.40 -16.03
N CYS A 248 9.86 1.45 -15.48
CA CYS A 248 8.48 1.70 -15.10
C CYS A 248 8.42 2.43 -13.75
N VAL A 249 7.32 3.16 -13.52
CA VAL A 249 7.04 3.86 -12.27
C VAL A 249 5.89 3.16 -11.56
N PHE A 250 6.19 2.53 -10.44
CA PHE A 250 5.24 1.77 -9.66
C PHE A 250 4.66 2.67 -8.56
N SER A 251 3.34 2.68 -8.45
CA SER A 251 2.57 3.45 -7.46
C SER A 251 1.40 2.63 -6.88
N CYS A 252 0.71 3.18 -5.87
CA CYS A 252 -0.57 2.65 -5.40
C CYS A 252 -1.42 3.77 -4.78
N GLY A 253 -2.01 3.53 -3.61
CA GLY A 253 -2.72 4.53 -2.84
C GLY A 253 -1.81 5.49 -2.07
N SER A 254 -0.68 5.02 -1.54
CA SER A 254 0.21 5.80 -0.65
C SER A 254 1.62 5.19 -0.51
N GLY A 255 2.12 4.47 -1.51
CA GLY A 255 3.49 3.96 -1.48
C GLY A 255 3.77 2.81 -0.50
N LEU A 256 2.74 2.08 -0.04
CA LEU A 256 2.89 0.86 0.78
C LEU A 256 2.77 -0.41 -0.06
N THR A 257 1.54 -0.73 -0.48
CA THR A 257 1.22 -2.00 -1.18
C THR A 257 1.88 -2.14 -2.55
N VAL A 258 2.45 -1.07 -3.08
CA VAL A 258 3.24 -1.12 -4.32
C VAL A 258 4.61 -1.76 -4.10
N CYS A 259 5.16 -1.68 -2.88
CA CYS A 259 6.50 -2.19 -2.60
C CYS A 259 6.58 -3.70 -2.78
N ILE A 260 5.49 -4.46 -2.57
CA ILE A 260 5.46 -5.90 -2.91
C ILE A 260 5.55 -6.14 -4.42
N ASN A 261 4.91 -5.31 -5.25
CA ASN A 261 5.04 -5.44 -6.71
C ASN A 261 6.50 -5.17 -7.16
N ILE A 262 7.17 -4.18 -6.56
CA ILE A 262 8.60 -3.90 -6.81
C ILE A 262 9.48 -5.05 -6.31
N ALA A 263 9.20 -5.56 -5.10
CA ALA A 263 9.90 -6.70 -4.50
C ALA A 263 9.81 -7.96 -5.37
N LEU A 264 8.62 -8.26 -5.91
CA LEU A 264 8.40 -9.40 -6.80
C LEU A 264 9.06 -9.21 -8.15
N ALA A 265 9.02 -8.00 -8.73
CA ALA A 265 9.75 -7.71 -9.96
C ALA A 265 11.25 -8.01 -9.79
N GLN A 266 11.86 -7.54 -8.69
CA GLN A 266 13.26 -7.83 -8.39
C GLN A 266 13.50 -9.32 -8.13
N HIS A 267 12.69 -9.94 -7.27
CA HIS A 267 12.83 -11.37 -6.89
C HIS A 267 12.77 -12.30 -8.10
N LEU A 268 11.98 -11.95 -9.11
CA LEU A 268 11.80 -12.72 -10.33
C LEU A 268 12.79 -12.31 -11.44
N GLY A 269 13.71 -11.37 -11.19
CA GLY A 269 14.67 -10.90 -12.19
C GLY A 269 14.01 -10.14 -13.34
N LEU A 270 12.92 -9.41 -13.07
CA LEU A 270 12.24 -8.51 -13.99
C LEU A 270 12.72 -7.05 -13.84
N GLY A 271 13.85 -6.82 -13.17
CA GLY A 271 14.40 -5.48 -12.92
C GLY A 271 13.91 -4.86 -11.60
N HIS A 272 14.23 -3.58 -11.39
CA HIS A 272 13.88 -2.82 -10.19
C HIS A 272 13.16 -1.52 -10.56
N PRO A 273 11.81 -1.54 -10.69
CA PRO A 273 11.03 -0.36 -11.04
C PRO A 273 11.19 0.80 -10.07
N TYR A 274 11.01 2.03 -10.55
CA TYR A 274 10.98 3.22 -9.70
C TYR A 274 9.76 3.23 -8.80
N LEU A 275 9.91 3.64 -7.54
CA LEU A 275 8.77 3.94 -6.67
C LEU A 275 8.29 5.38 -6.87
N TYR A 276 6.98 5.57 -7.05
CA TYR A 276 6.32 6.85 -6.76
C TYR A 276 5.61 6.77 -5.40
N CYS A 277 6.29 7.21 -4.33
CA CYS A 277 5.85 7.00 -2.95
C CYS A 277 4.61 7.83 -2.58
N GLY A 278 4.53 9.09 -3.05
CA GLY A 278 3.36 9.96 -2.86
C GLY A 278 2.06 9.34 -3.40
N SER A 279 2.18 8.60 -4.51
CA SER A 279 1.14 7.72 -5.04
C SER A 279 -0.19 8.46 -5.29
N TRP A 280 -1.32 7.74 -5.39
CA TRP A 280 -2.62 8.36 -5.64
C TRP A 280 -3.03 9.41 -4.61
N SER A 281 -2.67 9.23 -3.33
CA SER A 281 -3.01 10.19 -2.28
C SER A 281 -2.40 11.57 -2.51
N GLU A 282 -1.15 11.65 -2.95
CA GLU A 282 -0.51 12.92 -3.29
C GLU A 282 -1.04 13.45 -4.63
N TYR A 283 -0.99 12.62 -5.67
CA TYR A 283 -1.38 13.01 -7.03
C TYR A 283 -2.79 13.59 -7.08
N SER A 284 -3.75 12.92 -6.44
CA SER A 284 -5.15 13.34 -6.46
C SER A 284 -5.43 14.56 -5.59
N GLY A 285 -4.59 14.86 -4.59
CA GLY A 285 -4.66 16.11 -3.85
C GLY A 285 -4.09 17.28 -4.64
N VAL A 286 -2.92 17.11 -5.25
CA VAL A 286 -2.27 18.15 -6.07
C VAL A 286 -3.11 18.50 -7.30
N PHE A 287 -3.62 17.49 -8.03
CA PHE A 287 -4.42 17.69 -9.25
C PHE A 287 -5.93 17.60 -9.00
N ARG A 288 -6.38 17.87 -7.78
CA ARG A 288 -7.78 17.69 -7.36
C ARG A 288 -8.79 18.37 -8.31
N PHE A 289 -8.56 19.64 -8.63
CA PHE A 289 -9.48 20.42 -9.46
C PHE A 289 -9.65 19.86 -10.89
N PRO A 290 -8.58 19.70 -11.71
CA PRO A 290 -8.73 19.13 -13.05
C PRO A 290 -9.28 17.70 -13.05
N LEU A 291 -8.92 16.88 -12.06
CA LEU A 291 -9.47 15.52 -11.93
C LEU A 291 -10.99 15.54 -11.72
N ILE A 292 -11.48 16.33 -10.75
CA ILE A 292 -12.92 16.44 -10.47
C ILE A 292 -13.68 16.95 -11.69
N ARG A 293 -13.14 17.94 -12.41
CA ARG A 293 -13.78 18.44 -13.64
C ARG A 293 -13.88 17.35 -14.71
N SER A 294 -12.83 16.56 -14.90
CA SER A 294 -12.83 15.43 -15.86
C SER A 294 -13.86 14.36 -15.46
N ILE A 295 -13.98 14.05 -14.16
CA ILE A 295 -14.98 13.10 -13.63
C ILE A 295 -16.40 13.60 -13.93
N ILE A 296 -16.71 14.86 -13.61
CA ILE A 296 -18.04 15.44 -13.88
C ILE A 296 -18.34 15.45 -15.38
N GLU A 297 -17.36 15.82 -16.22
CA GLU A 297 -17.54 15.88 -17.66
C GLU A 297 -17.84 14.50 -18.26
N ARG A 298 -17.10 13.47 -17.81
CA ARG A 298 -17.15 12.10 -18.32
C ARG A 298 -18.34 11.30 -17.78
N TYR A 299 -18.65 11.43 -16.50
CA TYR A 299 -19.64 10.59 -15.80
C TYR A 299 -20.90 11.35 -15.38
N GLY A 300 -20.98 12.66 -15.65
CA GLY A 300 -22.15 13.48 -15.35
C GLY A 300 -22.24 13.97 -13.89
N MET A 301 -21.43 13.43 -12.97
CA MET A 301 -21.38 13.87 -11.58
C MET A 301 -20.06 13.51 -10.88
N TYR A 302 -19.79 14.16 -9.75
CA TYR A 302 -18.77 13.78 -8.77
C TYR A 302 -19.38 13.78 -7.37
N ILE A 303 -19.04 12.77 -6.56
CA ILE A 303 -19.50 12.60 -5.18
C ILE A 303 -18.30 12.76 -4.24
N GLN A 304 -18.33 13.83 -3.46
CA GLN A 304 -17.42 14.05 -2.32
C GLN A 304 -18.05 13.45 -1.07
N LEU A 305 -17.47 12.36 -0.55
CA LEU A 305 -17.92 11.74 0.69
C LEU A 305 -17.53 12.59 1.90
N HIS A 306 -18.45 12.70 2.86
CA HIS A 306 -18.27 13.34 4.17
C HIS A 306 -18.14 12.31 5.30
N THR A 307 -18.53 11.06 5.02
CA THR A 307 -18.26 9.89 5.86
C THR A 307 -17.12 9.08 5.25
N PRO A 308 -16.49 8.17 6.02
CA PRO A 308 -15.74 7.08 5.43
C PRO A 308 -16.59 6.36 4.37
N SER A 309 -15.93 5.81 3.36
CA SER A 309 -16.57 4.95 2.38
C SER A 309 -17.07 3.66 3.05
N LEU A 310 -18.36 3.40 3.02
CA LEU A 310 -19.01 2.21 3.60
C LEU A 310 -19.42 1.23 2.50
N PHE A 311 -18.51 0.94 1.58
CA PHE A 311 -18.82 0.18 0.37
C PHE A 311 -19.19 -1.29 0.63
N ASP A 312 -18.84 -1.81 1.81
CA ASP A 312 -19.26 -3.14 2.27
C ASP A 312 -20.70 -3.14 2.83
N ASN A 313 -21.29 -1.97 3.11
CA ASN A 313 -22.69 -1.89 3.49
C ASN A 313 -23.61 -2.14 2.30
N PRO A 314 -24.89 -2.51 2.54
CA PRO A 314 -25.88 -2.61 1.48
C PRO A 314 -25.96 -1.31 0.66
N LYS A 315 -26.21 -1.47 -0.65
CA LYS A 315 -26.49 -0.34 -1.54
C LYS A 315 -27.70 0.45 -1.05
N ALA A 316 -27.66 1.77 -1.23
CA ALA A 316 -28.77 2.63 -0.88
C ALA A 316 -30.01 2.26 -1.72
N ASN A 317 -31.15 2.11 -1.05
CA ASN A 317 -32.43 1.81 -1.66
C ASN A 317 -33.49 2.76 -1.10
N ALA A 318 -34.08 3.60 -1.95
CA ALA A 318 -35.08 4.58 -1.54
C ALA A 318 -36.38 3.98 -0.98
N GLU A 319 -36.65 2.69 -1.23
CA GLU A 319 -37.82 2.00 -0.68
C GLU A 319 -37.59 1.54 0.77
N VAL A 320 -36.33 1.41 1.18
CA VAL A 320 -35.93 0.85 2.48
C VAL A 320 -35.26 1.90 3.37
N ASN A 321 -34.44 2.76 2.77
CA ASN A 321 -33.70 3.80 3.45
C ASN A 321 -34.44 5.13 3.43
N THR A 322 -34.36 5.88 4.52
CA THR A 322 -34.67 7.31 4.48
C THR A 322 -33.53 8.06 3.80
N VAL A 323 -33.82 8.69 2.66
CA VAL A 323 -32.87 9.54 1.93
C VAL A 323 -33.07 10.98 2.38
N LEU A 324 -32.04 11.59 2.94
CA LEU A 324 -32.05 13.03 3.24
C LEU A 324 -31.32 13.78 2.13
N VAL A 325 -31.94 14.85 1.63
CA VAL A 325 -31.35 15.80 0.68
C VAL A 325 -31.23 17.14 1.38
N ASP A 326 -30.01 17.66 1.49
CA ASP A 326 -29.67 18.88 2.24
C ASP A 326 -30.22 18.88 3.69
N GLY A 327 -30.22 17.70 4.31
CA GLY A 327 -30.69 17.49 5.69
C GLY A 327 -32.19 17.29 5.84
N VAL A 328 -32.97 17.30 4.75
CA VAL A 328 -34.42 17.12 4.78
C VAL A 328 -34.81 15.78 4.14
N PRO A 329 -35.67 14.96 4.78
CA PRO A 329 -36.18 13.73 4.18
C PRO A 329 -36.84 14.00 2.81
N CYS A 330 -36.34 13.34 1.78
CA CYS A 330 -36.81 13.48 0.41
C CYS A 330 -37.68 12.28 0.02
N LYS A 331 -38.98 12.52 -0.21
CA LYS A 331 -39.93 11.45 -0.60
C LYS A 331 -39.96 11.20 -2.11
N GLU A 332 -39.69 12.23 -2.91
CA GLU A 332 -39.75 12.17 -4.37
C GLU A 332 -38.37 12.46 -4.95
N LEU A 333 -37.71 11.41 -5.44
CA LEU A 333 -36.41 11.52 -6.09
C LEU A 333 -36.60 11.79 -7.58
N ASP A 334 -36.06 12.91 -8.05
CA ASP A 334 -35.89 13.17 -9.49
C ASP A 334 -34.80 12.26 -10.11
N MET A 335 -34.61 12.39 -11.43
CA MET A 335 -33.70 11.52 -12.18
C MET A 335 -32.23 11.64 -11.74
N GLU A 336 -31.76 12.86 -11.44
CA GLU A 336 -30.37 13.10 -11.00
C GLU A 336 -30.13 12.47 -9.62
N LEU A 337 -31.07 12.68 -8.70
CA LEU A 337 -31.02 12.09 -7.36
C LEU A 337 -31.06 10.56 -7.41
N ARG A 338 -31.94 9.97 -8.22
CA ARG A 338 -31.99 8.50 -8.40
C ARG A 338 -30.68 7.96 -8.96
N SER A 339 -30.08 8.66 -9.93
CA SER A 339 -28.80 8.25 -10.50
C SER A 339 -27.69 8.27 -9.46
N ALA A 340 -27.56 9.37 -8.69
CA ALA A 340 -26.56 9.50 -7.63
C ALA A 340 -26.71 8.42 -6.54
N LEU A 341 -27.95 8.09 -6.18
CA LEU A 341 -28.26 7.11 -5.15
C LEU A 341 -27.68 5.72 -5.44
N THR A 342 -27.63 5.30 -6.72
CA THR A 342 -27.08 3.98 -7.11
C THR A 342 -25.60 3.80 -6.73
N HIS A 343 -24.88 4.90 -6.51
CA HIS A 343 -23.49 4.90 -6.15
C HIS A 343 -23.25 4.91 -4.63
N LEU A 344 -24.25 5.25 -3.83
CA LEU A 344 -24.13 5.36 -2.37
C LEU A 344 -24.53 4.05 -1.66
N HIS A 345 -24.07 3.92 -0.42
CA HIS A 345 -24.34 2.80 0.47
C HIS A 345 -25.04 3.30 1.74
N ALA A 346 -25.71 2.38 2.46
CA ALA A 346 -26.38 2.69 3.71
C ALA A 346 -25.40 3.28 4.74
N GLY A 347 -25.79 4.39 5.37
CA GLY A 347 -24.98 5.13 6.34
C GLY A 347 -24.00 6.14 5.73
N GLU A 348 -23.90 6.24 4.40
CA GLU A 348 -23.01 7.22 3.76
C GLU A 348 -23.66 8.60 3.65
N LYS A 349 -22.80 9.63 3.70
CA LYS A 349 -23.14 11.02 3.41
C LYS A 349 -22.14 11.60 2.42
N GLY A 350 -22.60 12.36 1.44
CA GLY A 350 -21.72 13.05 0.51
C GLY A 350 -22.40 14.19 -0.25
N THR A 351 -21.61 15.14 -0.71
CA THR A 351 -22.04 16.19 -1.64
C THR A 351 -21.86 15.71 -3.07
N VAL A 352 -22.92 15.83 -3.87
CA VAL A 352 -22.93 15.48 -5.29
C VAL A 352 -22.89 16.77 -6.12
N HIS A 353 -21.92 16.85 -7.02
CA HIS A 353 -21.75 17.92 -7.99
C HIS A 353 -22.13 17.40 -9.37
N PHE A 354 -23.26 17.86 -9.92
CA PHE A 354 -23.75 17.41 -11.22
C PHE A 354 -23.24 18.30 -12.35
N LYS A 355 -23.13 17.71 -13.56
CA LYS A 355 -22.75 18.44 -14.78
C LYS A 355 -23.72 19.55 -15.15
N SER A 356 -24.99 19.45 -14.73
CA SER A 356 -26.02 20.49 -14.88
C SER A 356 -25.70 21.78 -14.11
N GLY A 357 -24.73 21.75 -13.20
CA GLY A 357 -24.43 22.84 -12.26
C GLY A 357 -25.14 22.68 -10.92
N ARG A 358 -26.06 21.71 -10.79
CA ARG A 358 -26.73 21.40 -9.53
C ARG A 358 -25.74 20.80 -8.52
N THR A 359 -25.83 21.23 -7.26
CA THR A 359 -25.07 20.66 -6.15
C THR A 359 -26.01 20.40 -4.98
N LEU A 360 -25.94 19.20 -4.39
CA LEU A 360 -26.77 18.79 -3.24
C LEU A 360 -25.97 17.90 -2.31
N THR A 361 -26.32 17.87 -1.02
CA THR A 361 -25.83 16.87 -0.07
C THR A 361 -26.84 15.75 0.09
N ILE A 362 -26.41 14.50 -0.09
CA ILE A 362 -27.23 13.30 0.08
C ILE A 362 -26.71 12.54 1.30
N GLU A 363 -27.63 12.12 2.17
CA GLU A 363 -27.35 11.26 3.32
C GLU A 363 -28.31 10.06 3.30
N ILE A 364 -27.74 8.86 3.46
CA ILE A 364 -28.49 7.60 3.49
C ILE A 364 -28.56 7.15 4.93
N ALA A 365 -29.71 7.34 5.58
CA ALA A 365 -29.89 6.88 6.94
C ALA A 365 -29.65 5.36 7.03
N LYS A 366 -28.95 4.92 8.08
CA LYS A 366 -28.87 3.50 8.41
C LYS A 366 -30.29 2.98 8.63
N THR A 367 -30.60 1.81 8.08
CA THR A 367 -31.79 1.06 8.50
C THR A 367 -31.70 0.83 10.00
N ALA A 368 -32.81 1.05 10.71
CA ALA A 368 -32.92 0.77 12.14
C ALA A 368 -32.64 -0.70 12.46
#